data_AF-A0AAP8GF85-F1
#
_entry.id   AF-A0AAP8GF85-F1
#
_cell.length_a   1.000
_cell.length_b   1.000
_cell.length_c   1.000
_cell.angle_alpha   90.00
_cell.angle_beta   90.00
_cell.angle_gamma   90.00
#
_symmetry.space_group_name_H-M   'P 1'
#
loop_
_entity.id
_entity.type
_entity.pdbx_description
1 polymer ?
#
loop_
_entity_poly.entity_id
_entity_poly.type
_entity_poly.pdbx_seq_one_letter_code
_entity_poly.pdbx_strand_id
1 'polypeptide(L)'
;QHKHKIMNIEEGDSVFLAITASANMEVIIANTLNELVRAGAHIIPNNKKIHASSHGCMEELKMMINIMKPEYFIPVQGEFKMQIAHAKLAAEAGVAPEKIFLVEKGDVINYNGKDMILNEKVNSGNILIDGIGIGDVGNIVLRDRHLLAEDGIFIAVVTLDPKNRRIAAGPEIQSRGFVYVRESEDLLREAEEKVREIVEAGLQEKRIEWSEIKQNMRDQISKL
;
A
#
# COMPACT_ATOMS: atom_id res chain seq x y z
N GLN A 1 -6.91 3.43 -27.64
CA GLN A 1 -5.64 3.93 -28.19
C GLN A 1 -5.23 5.15 -27.37
N HIS A 2 -4.10 5.07 -26.68
CA HIS A 2 -3.60 6.15 -25.81
C HIS A 2 -3.03 7.28 -26.66
N LYS A 3 -3.89 8.22 -27.07
CA LYS A 3 -3.49 9.41 -27.82
C LYS A 3 -3.44 10.62 -26.89
N HIS A 4 -2.37 11.40 -26.97
CA HIS A 4 -2.28 12.68 -26.27
C HIS A 4 -2.77 13.80 -27.21
N LYS A 5 -3.42 14.82 -26.65
CA LYS A 5 -4.16 15.83 -27.43
C LYS A 5 -3.29 16.65 -28.39
N ILE A 6 -2.02 16.82 -28.06
CA ILE A 6 -1.09 17.74 -28.74
C ILE A 6 0.00 17.00 -29.52
N MET A 7 0.35 15.78 -29.08
CA MET A 7 1.51 15.05 -29.58
C MET A 7 1.18 13.58 -29.54
N ASN A 8 1.48 12.85 -30.61
CA ASN A 8 1.34 11.41 -30.67
C ASN A 8 2.65 10.85 -31.22
N ILE A 9 2.96 9.61 -30.85
CA ILE A 9 4.11 8.90 -31.37
C ILE A 9 3.80 8.46 -32.81
N GLU A 10 4.75 8.73 -33.70
CA GLU A 10 4.71 8.32 -35.11
C GLU A 10 5.83 7.32 -35.41
N GLU A 11 5.69 6.60 -36.52
CA GLU A 11 6.69 5.64 -36.97
C GLU A 11 8.01 6.35 -37.28
N GLY A 12 9.10 5.86 -36.69
CA GLY A 12 10.42 6.46 -36.82
C GLY A 12 10.83 7.38 -35.67
N ASP A 13 9.92 7.75 -34.77
CA ASP A 13 10.25 8.51 -33.57
C ASP A 13 11.26 7.76 -32.70
N SER A 14 12.25 8.46 -32.16
CA SER A 14 13.21 7.87 -31.21
C SER A 14 12.90 8.32 -29.80
N VAL A 15 12.68 7.35 -28.91
CA VAL A 15 12.38 7.61 -27.49
C VAL A 15 13.48 7.05 -26.62
N PHE A 16 14.00 7.88 -25.71
CA PHE A 16 14.97 7.47 -24.71
C PHE A 16 14.40 7.71 -23.30
N LEU A 17 14.64 6.76 -22.40
CA LEU A 17 14.27 6.90 -20.99
C LEU A 17 15.49 7.34 -20.18
N ALA A 18 15.48 8.58 -19.72
CA ALA A 18 16.55 9.16 -18.90
C ALA A 18 16.40 8.85 -17.40
N ILE A 19 15.74 7.75 -17.05
CA ILE A 19 15.49 7.34 -15.66
C ILE A 19 15.94 5.89 -15.44
N THR A 20 16.37 5.61 -14.22
CA THR A 20 16.46 4.22 -13.73
C THR A 20 15.13 3.86 -13.10
N ALA A 21 14.60 2.67 -13.43
CA ALA A 21 13.40 2.17 -12.79
C ALA A 21 13.66 2.02 -11.28
N SER A 22 12.87 2.70 -10.45
CA SER A 22 12.75 2.29 -9.06
C SER A 22 12.03 0.94 -9.00
N ALA A 23 12.28 0.15 -7.96
CA ALA A 23 11.76 -1.22 -7.85
C ALA A 23 10.24 -1.33 -8.02
N ASN A 24 9.49 -0.29 -7.66
CA ASN A 24 8.03 -0.22 -7.79
C ASN A 24 7.52 0.24 -9.17
N MET A 25 8.40 0.69 -10.09
CA MET A 25 8.02 1.22 -11.39
C MET A 25 8.31 0.26 -12.55
N GLU A 26 8.95 -0.88 -12.30
CA GLU A 26 9.39 -1.83 -13.33
C GLU A 26 8.24 -2.22 -14.28
N VAL A 27 7.06 -2.56 -13.73
CA VAL A 27 5.88 -2.96 -14.51
C VAL A 27 5.34 -1.79 -15.36
N ILE A 28 5.27 -0.60 -14.79
CA ILE A 28 4.77 0.60 -15.49
C ILE A 28 5.70 0.94 -16.66
N ILE A 29 7.00 0.89 -16.44
CA ILE A 29 8.02 1.18 -17.47
C ILE A 29 7.95 0.13 -18.57
N ALA A 30 7.87 -1.16 -18.22
CA ALA A 30 7.75 -2.24 -19.20
C ALA A 30 6.50 -2.08 -20.08
N ASN A 31 5.35 -1.79 -19.47
CA ASN A 31 4.10 -1.55 -20.22
C ASN A 31 4.21 -0.31 -21.12
N THR A 32 4.82 0.76 -20.62
CA THR A 32 5.04 1.99 -21.42
C THR A 32 5.92 1.72 -22.63
N LEU A 33 7.02 0.99 -22.45
CA LEU A 33 7.92 0.60 -23.54
C LEU A 33 7.20 -0.25 -24.59
N ASN A 34 6.37 -1.21 -24.17
CA ASN A 34 5.57 -2.02 -25.09
C ASN A 34 4.61 -1.17 -25.94
N GLU A 35 3.94 -0.20 -25.33
CA GLU A 35 3.02 0.71 -26.05
C GLU A 35 3.77 1.65 -27.02
N LEU A 36 4.96 2.13 -26.64
CA LEU A 36 5.80 2.95 -27.51
C LEU A 36 6.28 2.19 -28.75
N VAL A 37 6.76 0.94 -28.56
CA VAL A 37 7.18 0.08 -29.67
C VAL A 37 5.99 -0.26 -30.57
N ARG A 38 4.81 -0.55 -30.00
CA ARG A 38 3.57 -0.76 -30.77
C ARG A 38 3.16 0.46 -31.61
N ALA A 39 3.51 1.66 -31.17
CA ALA A 39 3.27 2.90 -31.91
C ALA A 39 4.33 3.18 -33.00
N GLY A 40 5.35 2.34 -33.14
CA GLY A 40 6.40 2.48 -34.17
C GLY A 40 7.63 3.26 -33.71
N ALA A 41 7.77 3.55 -32.41
CA ALA A 41 8.95 4.22 -31.89
C ALA A 41 10.16 3.28 -31.79
N HIS A 42 11.33 3.83 -32.06
CA HIS A 42 12.63 3.24 -31.78
C HIS A 42 13.06 3.57 -30.34
N ILE A 43 13.17 2.55 -29.49
CA ILE A 43 13.61 2.72 -28.12
C ILE A 43 15.14 2.72 -28.06
N ILE A 44 15.71 3.80 -27.53
CA ILE A 44 17.14 3.86 -27.21
C ILE A 44 17.32 3.26 -25.81
N PRO A 45 18.02 2.11 -25.68
CA PRO A 45 18.18 1.45 -24.39
C PRO A 45 18.96 2.32 -23.42
N ASN A 46 18.51 2.37 -22.17
CA ASN A 46 19.27 3.03 -21.10
C ASN A 46 20.57 2.23 -20.88
N ASN A 47 21.70 2.82 -21.28
CA ASN A 47 23.02 2.28 -21.00
C ASN A 47 23.66 3.07 -19.86
N LYS A 48 24.61 2.46 -19.13
CA LYS A 48 25.33 3.10 -18.00
C LYS A 48 26.08 4.40 -18.35
N LYS A 49 26.12 4.82 -19.63
CA LYS A 49 26.73 6.08 -20.07
C LYS A 49 25.75 7.25 -20.14
N ILE A 50 24.44 6.98 -20.15
CA ILE A 50 23.40 8.00 -20.37
C ILE A 50 22.76 8.45 -19.04
N HIS A 51 22.78 7.59 -18.02
CA HIS A 51 22.23 7.93 -16.71
C HIS A 51 23.23 7.59 -15.59
N ALA A 52 23.45 8.55 -14.70
CA ALA A 52 24.23 8.37 -13.48
C ALA A 52 23.30 8.50 -12.27
N SER A 53 23.54 7.68 -11.25
CA SER A 53 22.88 7.84 -9.96
C SER A 53 23.21 9.21 -9.37
N SER A 54 22.22 9.87 -8.77
CA SER A 54 22.42 11.07 -7.96
C SER A 54 23.03 10.77 -6.58
N HIS A 55 23.18 9.49 -6.23
CA HIS A 55 23.82 9.02 -5.00
C HIS A 55 25.16 8.37 -5.34
N GLY A 56 26.19 8.74 -4.57
CA GLY A 56 27.54 8.18 -4.71
C GLY A 56 27.56 6.68 -4.45
N CYS A 57 28.40 5.98 -5.20
CA CYS A 57 28.64 4.57 -5.01
C CYS A 57 29.66 4.34 -3.88
N MET A 58 29.99 3.06 -3.63
CA MET A 58 30.86 2.62 -2.54
C MET A 58 32.14 3.46 -2.41
N GLU A 59 32.84 3.71 -3.51
CA GLU A 59 34.12 4.43 -3.49
C GLU A 59 33.96 5.92 -3.17
N GLU A 60 32.90 6.57 -3.65
CA GLU A 60 32.61 7.96 -3.28
C GLU A 60 32.23 8.08 -1.80
N LEU A 61 31.48 7.10 -1.26
CA LEU A 61 31.16 7.06 0.17
C LEU A 61 32.42 6.84 1.02
N LYS A 62 33.31 5.92 0.64
CA LYS A 62 34.61 5.72 1.30
C LYS A 62 35.48 6.98 1.21
N MET A 63 35.53 7.63 0.04
CA MET A 63 36.25 8.88 -0.15
C MET A 63 35.74 9.97 0.80
N MET A 64 34.42 10.13 0.91
CA MET A 64 33.80 11.07 1.83
C MET A 64 34.23 10.79 3.29
N ILE A 65 34.15 9.53 3.74
CA ILE A 65 34.53 9.13 5.10
C ILE A 65 36.02 9.40 5.37
N ASN A 66 36.89 9.07 4.41
CA ASN A 66 38.33 9.29 4.51
C ASN A 66 38.72 10.78 4.55
N ILE A 67 37.97 11.64 3.85
CA ILE A 67 38.17 13.09 3.88
C ILE A 67 37.70 13.67 5.23
N MET A 68 36.51 13.28 5.68
CA MET A 68 35.92 13.84 6.90
C MET A 68 36.56 13.32 8.19
N LYS A 69 37.05 12.07 8.19
CA LYS A 69 37.59 11.38 9.37
C LYS A 69 36.68 11.49 10.59
N PRO A 70 35.43 11.02 10.49
CA PRO A 70 34.45 11.20 11.55
C PRO A 70 34.84 10.38 12.79
N GLU A 71 34.64 10.96 13.98
CA GLU A 71 34.75 10.20 15.22
C GLU A 71 33.57 9.24 15.39
N TYR A 72 32.36 9.70 15.05
CA TYR A 72 31.12 8.94 15.09
C TYR A 72 30.47 8.92 13.72
N PHE A 73 29.86 7.79 13.35
CA PHE A 73 29.21 7.65 12.06
C PHE A 73 27.77 7.15 12.20
N ILE A 74 26.84 7.85 11.57
CA ILE A 74 25.42 7.50 11.52
C ILE A 74 25.04 7.40 10.04
N PRO A 75 24.88 6.19 9.48
CA PRO A 75 24.38 6.07 8.12
C PRO A 75 22.94 6.56 8.06
N VAL A 76 22.72 7.61 7.26
CA VAL A 76 21.40 8.17 6.98
C VAL A 76 20.98 7.86 5.55
N GLN A 77 19.67 7.96 5.30
CA GLN A 77 19.04 7.78 3.98
C GLN A 77 19.21 6.37 3.38
N GLY A 78 18.09 5.71 3.12
CA GLY A 78 18.05 4.36 2.57
C GLY A 78 17.43 3.35 3.54
N GLU A 79 17.05 2.20 2.99
CA GLU A 79 16.51 1.08 3.76
C GLU A 79 17.55 0.52 4.73
N PHE A 80 17.09 -0.21 5.75
CA PHE A 80 17.98 -0.78 6.78
C PHE A 80 19.14 -1.61 6.20
N LYS A 81 18.90 -2.38 5.14
CA LYS A 81 19.95 -3.15 4.43
C LYS A 81 21.04 -2.25 3.85
N MET A 82 20.69 -1.06 3.37
CA MET A 82 21.61 -0.07 2.81
C MET A 82 22.40 0.61 3.94
N GLN A 83 21.74 0.91 5.06
CA GLN A 83 22.39 1.47 6.24
C GLN A 83 23.42 0.50 6.83
N ILE A 84 23.10 -0.80 6.91
CA ILE A 84 24.07 -1.84 7.29
C ILE A 84 25.26 -1.87 6.34
N ALA A 85 25.02 -1.82 5.03
CA ALA A 85 26.10 -1.80 4.05
C ALA A 85 27.00 -0.57 4.25
N HIS A 86 26.41 0.61 4.43
CA HIS A 86 27.15 1.84 4.66
C HIS A 86 27.93 1.84 5.99
N ALA A 87 27.37 1.26 7.05
CA ALA A 87 28.07 1.04 8.32
C ALA A 87 29.30 0.14 8.14
N LYS A 88 29.19 -0.94 7.35
CA LYS A 88 30.35 -1.79 7.02
C LYS A 88 31.42 -1.02 6.27
N LEU A 89 31.04 -0.19 5.30
CA LEU A 89 31.98 0.66 4.56
C LEU A 89 32.70 1.66 5.47
N ALA A 90 32.00 2.24 6.45
CA ALA A 90 32.60 3.12 7.44
C ALA A 90 33.60 2.39 8.34
N ALA A 91 33.29 1.16 8.77
CA ALA A 91 34.22 0.34 9.51
C ALA A 91 35.47 -0.01 8.68
N GLU A 92 35.31 -0.38 7.41
CA GLU A 92 36.43 -0.62 6.48
C GLU A 92 37.28 0.63 6.25
N ALA A 93 36.67 1.82 6.27
CA ALA A 93 37.36 3.11 6.16
C ALA A 93 37.99 3.58 7.49
N GLY A 94 37.92 2.79 8.55
CA GLY A 94 38.63 3.03 9.81
C GLY A 94 37.81 3.65 10.95
N VAL A 95 36.48 3.78 10.80
CA VAL A 95 35.61 4.17 11.91
C VAL A 95 35.44 2.97 12.85
N ALA A 96 35.66 3.16 14.15
CA ALA A 96 35.51 2.08 15.13
C ALA A 96 34.05 1.58 15.16
N PRO A 97 33.78 0.26 15.09
CA PRO A 97 32.42 -0.27 15.04
C PRO A 97 31.49 0.21 16.17
N GLU A 98 32.03 0.38 17.37
CA GLU A 98 31.32 0.90 18.54
C GLU A 98 30.93 2.38 18.44
N LYS A 99 31.53 3.12 17.49
CA LYS A 99 31.21 4.51 17.17
C LYS A 99 30.28 4.63 15.95
N ILE A 100 29.76 3.52 15.44
CA ILE A 100 28.80 3.49 14.32
C ILE A 100 27.40 3.21 14.86
N PHE A 101 26.46 4.12 14.61
CA PHE A 101 25.11 4.06 15.15
C PHE A 101 24.10 3.78 14.05
N LEU A 102 23.51 2.60 14.08
CA LEU A 102 22.31 2.28 13.30
C LEU A 102 21.09 2.73 14.10
N VAL A 103 20.31 3.65 13.54
CA VAL A 103 19.16 4.25 14.23
C VAL A 103 17.87 4.15 13.42
N GLU A 104 16.77 4.05 14.13
CA GLU A 104 15.42 4.03 13.59
C GLU A 104 14.75 5.40 13.70
N LYS A 105 13.62 5.57 13.00
CA LYS A 105 12.80 6.78 13.12
C LYS A 105 12.35 6.94 14.58
N GLY A 106 12.64 8.10 15.17
CA GLY A 106 12.29 8.42 16.55
C GLY A 106 13.39 8.12 17.58
N ASP A 107 14.47 7.44 17.18
CA ASP A 107 15.63 7.31 18.06
C ASP A 107 16.30 8.67 18.27
N VAL A 108 16.70 8.96 19.51
CA VAL A 108 17.41 10.18 19.87
C VAL A 108 18.86 9.84 20.17
N ILE A 109 19.77 10.46 19.45
CA ILE A 109 21.20 10.41 19.76
C ILE A 109 21.58 11.69 20.50
N ASN A 110 22.19 11.55 21.68
CA ASN A 110 22.70 12.66 22.46
C ASN A 110 24.23 12.68 22.43
N TYR A 111 24.82 13.85 22.14
CA TYR A 111 26.26 14.08 22.25
C TYR A 111 26.53 15.07 23.37
N ASN A 112 27.22 14.62 24.41
CA ASN A 112 27.49 15.41 25.61
C ASN A 112 28.84 16.15 25.57
N GLY A 113 29.50 16.18 24.41
CA GLY A 113 30.84 16.76 24.24
C GLY A 113 32.00 15.79 24.53
N LYS A 114 31.71 14.56 24.97
CA LYS A 114 32.68 13.48 25.16
C LYS A 114 32.25 12.21 24.45
N ASP A 115 31.02 11.78 24.72
CA ASP A 115 30.46 10.53 24.22
C ASP A 115 29.14 10.79 23.50
N MET A 116 28.89 9.97 22.49
CA MET A 116 27.60 9.89 21.81
C MET A 116 26.83 8.67 22.32
N ILE A 117 25.62 8.88 22.83
CA ILE A 117 24.80 7.82 23.43
C ILE A 117 23.37 7.83 22.84
N LEU A 118 22.78 6.64 22.76
CA LEU A 118 21.37 6.49 22.43
C LEU A 118 20.53 6.86 23.68
N ASN A 119 19.52 7.70 23.48
CA ASN A 119 18.62 8.18 24.52
C ASN A 119 17.18 7.69 24.28
N GLU A 120 16.23 8.15 25.10
CA GLU A 120 14.81 7.81 24.97
C GLU A 120 14.24 8.18 23.59
N LYS A 121 13.42 7.29 23.03
CA LYS A 121 12.75 7.52 21.75
C LYS A 121 11.71 8.63 21.88
N VAL A 122 11.58 9.44 20.84
CA VAL A 122 10.47 10.39 20.68
C VAL A 122 9.34 9.77 19.86
N ASN A 123 8.12 10.25 20.08
CA ASN A 123 6.98 9.83 19.27
C ASN A 123 7.23 10.21 17.80
N SER A 124 7.21 9.20 16.93
CA SER A 124 7.39 9.37 15.51
C SER A 124 6.57 8.32 14.77
N GLY A 125 6.14 8.67 13.56
CA GLY A 125 5.28 7.80 12.76
C GLY A 125 5.02 8.40 11.40
N ASN A 126 4.32 7.67 10.55
CA ASN A 126 3.88 8.16 9.25
C ASN A 126 2.47 8.73 9.39
N ILE A 127 2.25 9.91 8.81
CA ILE A 127 0.91 10.48 8.66
C ILE A 127 0.55 10.31 7.19
N LEU A 128 -0.58 9.65 6.95
CA LEU A 128 -1.08 9.42 5.60
C LEU A 128 -1.90 10.63 5.15
N ILE A 129 -1.83 10.94 3.85
CA ILE A 129 -2.55 12.06 3.23
C ILE A 129 -3.36 11.48 2.09
N ASP A 130 -4.68 11.76 2.09
CA ASP A 130 -5.60 11.31 1.04
C ASP A 130 -6.51 12.48 0.61
N GLY A 131 -6.26 13.00 -0.60
CA GLY A 131 -6.93 14.20 -1.09
C GLY A 131 -6.66 15.43 -0.23
N ILE A 132 -7.72 15.98 0.38
CA ILE A 132 -7.63 17.10 1.34
C ILE A 132 -7.49 16.63 2.80
N GLY A 133 -7.63 15.32 3.04
CA GLY A 133 -7.52 14.71 4.36
C GLY A 133 -6.06 14.54 4.79
N ILE A 134 -5.76 14.96 6.02
CA ILE A 134 -4.44 14.79 6.64
C ILE A 134 -4.63 13.94 7.90
N GLY A 135 -4.09 12.73 7.90
CA GLY A 135 -4.15 11.81 9.05
C GLY A 135 -5.53 11.23 9.36
N ASP A 136 -6.51 11.46 8.49
CA ASP A 136 -7.84 10.85 8.53
C ASP A 136 -7.82 9.39 8.05
N VAL A 137 -6.86 9.03 7.20
CA VAL A 137 -6.59 7.64 6.83
C VAL A 137 -5.64 7.00 7.82
N GLY A 138 -6.16 6.07 8.62
CA GLY A 138 -5.39 5.21 9.51
C GLY A 138 -5.23 3.78 8.98
N ASN A 139 -4.56 2.93 9.78
CA ASN A 139 -4.35 1.52 9.46
C ASN A 139 -5.66 0.72 9.28
N ILE A 140 -6.74 1.12 9.97
CA ILE A 140 -8.06 0.47 9.83
C ILE A 140 -8.63 0.74 8.44
N VAL A 141 -8.62 2.00 8.00
CA VAL A 141 -9.11 2.38 6.67
C VAL A 141 -8.31 1.67 5.57
N LEU A 142 -6.97 1.56 5.73
CA LEU A 142 -6.15 0.79 4.79
C LEU A 142 -6.48 -0.70 4.79
N ARG A 143 -6.73 -1.29 5.96
CA ARG A 143 -7.13 -2.70 6.06
C ARG A 143 -8.47 -2.93 5.37
N ASP A 144 -9.45 -2.07 5.61
CA ASP A 144 -10.77 -2.18 4.98
C ASP A 144 -10.63 -2.04 3.45
N ARG A 145 -9.83 -1.09 2.96
CA ARG A 145 -9.52 -0.96 1.52
C ARG A 145 -8.87 -2.22 0.94
N HIS A 146 -7.96 -2.84 1.67
CA HIS A 146 -7.28 -4.06 1.22
C HIS A 146 -8.26 -5.23 1.11
N LEU A 147 -9.07 -5.47 2.15
CA LEU A 147 -10.11 -6.51 2.13
C LEU A 147 -11.11 -6.28 1.00
N LEU A 148 -11.57 -5.04 0.80
CA LEU A 148 -12.49 -4.71 -0.29
C LEU A 148 -11.87 -4.90 -1.68
N ALA A 149 -10.56 -4.72 -1.82
CA ALA A 149 -9.86 -4.90 -3.09
C ALA A 149 -9.61 -6.38 -3.43
N GLU A 150 -9.40 -7.23 -2.42
CA GLU A 150 -9.17 -8.66 -2.59
C GLU A 150 -10.47 -9.47 -2.66
N ASP A 151 -11.39 -9.23 -1.72
CA ASP A 151 -12.58 -10.06 -1.53
C ASP A 151 -13.86 -9.41 -2.10
N GLY A 152 -13.83 -8.11 -2.38
CA GLY A 152 -15.02 -7.34 -2.72
C GLY A 152 -15.94 -7.10 -1.52
N ILE A 153 -17.22 -6.83 -1.78
CA ILE A 153 -18.25 -6.56 -0.77
C ILE A 153 -19.58 -7.18 -1.15
N PHE A 154 -20.29 -7.62 -0.11
CA PHE A 154 -21.66 -8.15 -0.16
C PHE A 154 -22.51 -7.41 0.87
N ILE A 155 -23.59 -6.77 0.42
CA ILE A 155 -24.47 -5.93 1.25
C ILE A 155 -25.87 -6.52 1.20
N ALA A 156 -26.40 -6.95 2.34
CA ALA A 156 -27.79 -7.37 2.49
C ALA A 156 -28.58 -6.29 3.25
N VAL A 157 -29.68 -5.82 2.65
CA VAL A 157 -30.54 -4.77 3.20
C VAL A 157 -31.94 -5.33 3.43
N VAL A 158 -32.45 -5.15 4.65
CA VAL A 158 -33.81 -5.58 5.01
C VAL A 158 -34.48 -4.46 5.81
N THR A 159 -35.69 -4.08 5.40
CA THR A 159 -36.49 -3.07 6.10
C THR A 159 -37.54 -3.77 6.94
N LEU A 160 -37.60 -3.44 8.22
CA LEU A 160 -38.45 -4.12 9.19
C LEU A 160 -39.54 -3.17 9.71
N ASP A 161 -40.72 -3.73 10.00
CA ASP A 161 -41.80 -3.09 10.72
C ASP A 161 -41.87 -3.69 12.13
N PRO A 162 -41.29 -3.03 13.16
CA PRO A 162 -41.22 -3.57 14.51
C PRO A 162 -42.59 -3.70 15.17
N LYS A 163 -43.56 -2.86 14.78
CA LYS A 163 -44.90 -2.85 15.38
C LYS A 163 -45.68 -4.08 14.96
N ASN A 164 -45.60 -4.41 13.68
CA ASN A 164 -46.30 -5.55 13.09
C ASN A 164 -45.43 -6.82 13.01
N ARG A 165 -44.19 -6.77 13.53
CA ARG A 165 -43.21 -7.88 13.55
C ARG A 165 -43.06 -8.56 12.20
N ARG A 166 -42.88 -7.77 11.13
CA ARG A 166 -42.76 -8.27 9.76
C ARG A 166 -41.68 -7.53 8.98
N ILE A 167 -41.26 -8.14 7.87
CA ILE A 167 -40.45 -7.47 6.86
C ILE A 167 -41.36 -6.50 6.10
N ALA A 168 -41.01 -5.22 6.10
CA ALA A 168 -41.71 -4.17 5.38
C ALA A 168 -41.26 -4.07 3.91
N ALA A 169 -39.97 -4.29 3.64
CA ALA A 169 -39.38 -4.31 2.31
C ALA A 169 -38.04 -5.08 2.30
N GLY A 170 -37.68 -5.67 1.16
CA GLY A 170 -36.51 -6.55 1.01
C GLY A 170 -36.80 -8.02 1.35
N PRO A 171 -35.77 -8.86 1.56
CA PRO A 171 -34.33 -8.56 1.48
C PRO A 171 -33.87 -8.14 0.08
N GLU A 172 -32.91 -7.22 0.00
CA GLU A 172 -32.21 -6.87 -1.25
C GLU A 172 -30.72 -7.10 -1.04
N ILE A 173 -30.07 -7.77 -2.01
CA ILE A 173 -28.65 -8.07 -1.96
C ILE A 173 -27.90 -7.33 -3.07
N GLN A 174 -26.86 -6.60 -2.68
CA GLN A 174 -25.96 -5.92 -3.59
C GLN A 174 -24.53 -6.42 -3.42
N SER A 175 -23.90 -6.82 -4.51
CA SER A 175 -22.50 -7.25 -4.53
C SER A 175 -21.65 -6.39 -5.45
N ARG A 176 -20.40 -6.14 -5.05
CA ARG A 176 -19.37 -5.46 -5.85
C ARG A 176 -18.03 -6.16 -5.64
N GLY A 177 -17.38 -6.59 -6.71
CA GLY A 177 -16.04 -7.21 -6.64
C GLY A 177 -15.98 -8.63 -6.06
N PHE A 178 -17.08 -9.15 -5.49
CA PHE A 178 -17.15 -10.50 -4.91
C PHE A 178 -17.57 -11.55 -5.95
N VAL A 179 -18.72 -11.38 -6.61
CA VAL A 179 -19.20 -12.29 -7.67
C VAL A 179 -19.71 -11.54 -8.89
N TYR A 180 -19.59 -12.15 -10.06
CA TYR A 180 -20.15 -11.61 -11.29
C TYR A 180 -21.66 -11.84 -11.29
N VAL A 181 -22.42 -10.81 -10.93
CA VAL A 181 -23.89 -10.85 -10.72
C VAL A 181 -24.66 -11.57 -11.83
N ARG A 182 -24.25 -11.44 -13.10
CA ARG A 182 -24.94 -12.09 -14.24
C ARG A 182 -24.78 -13.61 -14.28
N GLU A 183 -23.74 -14.15 -13.67
CA GLU A 183 -23.45 -15.60 -13.65
C GLU A 183 -23.79 -16.22 -12.30
N SER A 184 -24.21 -15.42 -11.32
CA SER A 184 -24.44 -15.84 -9.94
C SER A 184 -25.84 -15.48 -9.42
N GLU A 185 -26.82 -15.34 -10.32
CA GLU A 185 -28.21 -15.02 -9.95
C GLU A 185 -28.80 -16.05 -8.98
N ASP A 186 -28.52 -17.34 -9.18
CA ASP A 186 -29.02 -18.40 -8.32
C ASP A 186 -28.44 -18.30 -6.90
N LEU A 187 -27.14 -18.01 -6.78
CA LEU A 187 -26.47 -17.79 -5.49
C LEU A 187 -27.03 -16.56 -4.76
N LEU A 188 -27.29 -15.48 -5.49
CA LEU A 188 -27.90 -14.28 -4.91
C LEU A 188 -29.33 -14.54 -4.45
N ARG A 189 -30.12 -15.31 -5.22
CA ARG A 189 -31.48 -15.69 -4.84
C ARG A 189 -31.48 -16.59 -3.60
N GLU A 190 -30.59 -17.58 -3.53
CA GLU A 190 -30.44 -18.44 -2.36
C GLU A 190 -30.07 -17.62 -1.11
N ALA A 191 -29.16 -16.66 -1.25
CA ALA A 191 -28.80 -15.77 -0.16
C ALA A 191 -29.99 -14.87 0.27
N GLU A 192 -30.81 -14.38 -0.67
CA GLU A 192 -32.02 -13.60 -0.36
C GLU A 192 -33.04 -14.42 0.43
N GLU A 193 -33.28 -15.66 0.00
CA GLU A 193 -34.15 -16.60 0.70
C GLU A 193 -33.61 -16.90 2.11
N LYS A 194 -32.30 -17.16 2.23
CA LYS A 194 -31.67 -17.42 3.52
C LYS A 194 -31.77 -16.24 4.48
N VAL A 195 -31.55 -15.02 3.99
CA VAL A 195 -31.71 -13.80 4.79
C VAL A 195 -33.16 -13.65 5.26
N ARG A 196 -34.13 -13.91 4.37
CA ARG A 196 -35.55 -13.83 4.71
C ARG A 196 -35.90 -14.81 5.84
N GLU A 197 -35.47 -16.06 5.74
CA GLU A 197 -35.69 -17.09 6.78
C GLU A 197 -35.16 -16.64 8.14
N ILE A 198 -33.91 -16.16 8.19
CA ILE A 198 -33.25 -15.75 9.44
C ILE A 198 -33.97 -14.58 10.09
N VAL A 199 -34.36 -13.59 9.28
CA VAL A 199 -35.06 -12.39 9.77
C VAL A 199 -36.46 -12.73 10.25
N GLU A 200 -37.22 -13.53 9.51
CA GLU A 200 -38.57 -13.95 9.92
C GLU A 200 -38.54 -14.76 11.21
N ALA A 201 -37.57 -15.68 11.35
CA ALA A 201 -37.37 -16.43 12.59
C ALA A 201 -37.09 -15.51 13.79
N GLY A 202 -36.16 -14.55 13.63
CA GLY A 202 -35.83 -13.59 14.69
C GLY A 202 -36.98 -12.65 15.07
N LEU A 203 -37.90 -12.35 14.14
CA LEU A 203 -39.10 -11.53 14.42
C LEU A 203 -40.19 -12.30 15.18
N GLN A 204 -40.22 -13.64 15.07
CA GLN A 204 -41.16 -14.49 15.80
C GLN A 204 -40.76 -14.69 17.27
N GLU A 205 -39.52 -14.37 17.64
CA GLU A 205 -39.07 -14.47 19.01
C GLU A 205 -39.81 -13.51 19.96
N LYS A 206 -39.85 -13.87 21.26
CA LYS A 206 -40.53 -13.06 22.26
C LYS A 206 -39.91 -11.67 22.38
N ARG A 207 -38.59 -11.58 22.24
CA ARG A 207 -37.78 -10.36 22.31
C ARG A 207 -36.95 -10.26 21.04
N ILE A 208 -37.02 -9.12 20.36
CA ILE A 208 -36.29 -8.90 19.12
C ILE A 208 -34.93 -8.29 19.46
N GLU A 209 -33.86 -9.05 19.22
CA GLU A 209 -32.47 -8.62 19.42
C GLU A 209 -31.77 -8.39 18.07
N TRP A 210 -31.62 -7.12 17.69
CA TRP A 210 -31.10 -6.74 16.37
C TRP A 210 -29.67 -7.18 16.12
N SER A 211 -28.83 -7.18 17.15
CA SER A 211 -27.44 -7.64 17.05
C SER A 211 -27.37 -9.13 16.72
N GLU A 212 -28.28 -9.93 17.27
CA GLU A 212 -28.33 -11.37 17.06
C GLU A 212 -28.81 -11.70 15.65
N ILE A 213 -29.87 -11.03 15.17
CA ILE A 213 -30.32 -11.17 13.78
C ILE A 213 -29.18 -10.81 12.80
N LYS A 214 -28.49 -9.68 13.02
CA LYS A 214 -27.37 -9.26 12.16
C LYS A 214 -26.19 -10.24 12.19
N GLN A 215 -25.86 -10.78 13.37
CA GLN A 215 -24.78 -11.75 13.52
C GLN A 215 -25.13 -13.08 12.84
N ASN A 216 -26.35 -13.58 13.06
CA ASN A 216 -26.85 -14.79 12.41
C ASN A 216 -26.88 -14.65 10.89
N MET A 217 -27.31 -13.50 10.37
CA MET A 217 -27.22 -13.21 8.93
C MET A 217 -25.78 -13.32 8.41
N ARG A 218 -24.81 -12.71 9.11
CA ARG A 218 -23.40 -12.77 8.72
C ARG A 218 -22.83 -14.19 8.76
N ASP A 219 -23.14 -14.95 9.82
CA ASP A 219 -22.58 -16.29 10.03
C ASP A 219 -23.18 -17.36 9.13
N GLN A 220 -24.44 -17.20 8.70
CA GLN A 220 -25.09 -18.13 7.79
C GLN A 220 -24.73 -17.81 6.33
N ILE A 221 -24.71 -16.52 5.95
CA ILE A 221 -24.33 -16.13 4.58
C ILE A 221 -22.87 -16.45 4.31
N SER A 222 -21.97 -16.29 5.28
CA SER A 222 -20.55 -16.64 5.10
C SER A 222 -20.28 -18.14 4.91
N LYS A 223 -21.29 -19.01 5.07
CA LYS A 223 -21.19 -20.46 4.86
C LYS A 223 -21.80 -20.93 3.54
N LEU A 224 -22.52 -20.07 2.83
CA LEU A 224 -22.99 -20.31 1.46
C LEU A 224 -21.82 -20.19 0.49
#